data_AF-A0A2V6CD68-F1
#
_entry.id   AF-A0A2V6CD68-F1
#
_cell.length_a   1.000
_cell.length_b   1.000
_cell.length_c   1.000
_cell.angle_alpha   90.00
_cell.angle_beta   90.00
_cell.angle_gamma   90.00
#
_symmetry.space_group_name_H-M   'P 1'
#
loop_
_entity.id
_entity.type
_entity.pdbx_description
1 polymer ?
#
loop_
_entity_poly.entity_id
_entity_poly.type
_entity_poly.pdbx_seq_one_letter_code
_entity_poly.pdbx_strand_id
1 'polypeptide(L)'
;MDIDALHSTLLSITVVSEKVRAARETLSATADAPASLGKFLSEVESDLRIAKATLGGELGFSLCPRCWPPELVAADLDGQLNCPVCGQISYEQAA
;
A
#
# COMPACT_ATOMS: atom_id res chain seq x y z
N MET A 1 -17.48 -13.67 -6.80
CA MET A 1 -16.95 -12.45 -6.17
C MET A 1 -17.81 -11.29 -6.64
N ASP A 2 -18.29 -10.45 -5.72
CA ASP A 2 -19.02 -9.24 -6.05
C ASP A 2 -18.04 -8.18 -6.55
N ILE A 3 -18.10 -7.88 -7.85
CA ILE A 3 -17.15 -6.98 -8.53
C ILE A 3 -17.33 -5.54 -8.04
N ASP A 4 -18.56 -5.12 -7.73
CA ASP A 4 -18.84 -3.76 -7.27
C ASP A 4 -18.34 -3.55 -5.84
N ALA A 5 -18.49 -4.57 -4.99
CA ALA A 5 -17.92 -4.57 -3.64
C ALA A 5 -16.39 -4.54 -3.67
N LEU A 6 -15.76 -5.30 -4.57
CA LEU A 6 -14.31 -5.29 -4.75
C LEU A 6 -13.82 -3.93 -5.24
N HIS A 7 -14.45 -3.38 -6.28
CA HIS A 7 -14.10 -2.07 -6.83
C HIS A 7 -14.23 -0.97 -5.76
N SER A 8 -15.32 -0.99 -4.99
CA SER A 8 -15.54 -0.05 -3.88
C SER A 8 -14.48 -0.18 -2.78
N THR A 9 -14.04 -1.41 -2.48
CA THR A 9 -12.96 -1.69 -1.53
C THR A 9 -11.62 -1.12 -2.02
N LEU A 10 -11.27 -1.36 -3.29
CA LEU A 10 -10.04 -0.86 -3.90
C LEU A 10 -10.00 0.68 -3.93
N LEU A 11 -11.11 1.32 -4.27
CA LEU A 11 -11.23 2.78 -4.21
C LEU A 11 -11.06 3.30 -2.77
N SER A 12 -11.70 2.66 -1.81
CA SER A 12 -11.61 3.05 -0.39
C SER A 12 -10.17 2.96 0.13
N ILE A 13 -9.46 1.88 -0.21
CA ILE A 13 -8.05 1.69 0.14
C ILE A 13 -7.16 2.74 -0.51
N THR A 14 -7.44 3.10 -1.78
CA THR A 14 -6.70 4.15 -2.49
C THR A 14 -6.87 5.49 -1.77
N VAL A 15 -8.10 5.86 -1.42
CA VAL A 15 -8.40 7.09 -0.67
C VAL A 15 -7.70 7.11 0.69
N VAL A 16 -7.70 6.00 1.43
CA VAL A 16 -6.99 5.92 2.72
C VAL A 16 -5.48 6.04 2.53
N SER A 17 -4.91 5.42 1.49
CA SER A 17 -3.49 5.53 1.16
C SER A 17 -3.08 6.99 0.90
N GLU A 18 -3.86 7.73 0.12
CA GLU A 18 -3.62 9.16 -0.13
C GLU A 18 -3.70 10.01 1.14
N LYS A 19 -4.68 9.73 2.02
CA LYS A 19 -4.82 10.43 3.29
C LYS A 19 -3.64 10.20 4.21
N VAL A 20 -3.14 8.97 4.28
CA VAL A 20 -1.94 8.62 5.08
C VAL A 20 -0.71 9.34 4.52
N ARG A 21 -0.55 9.40 3.20
CA ARG A 21 0.53 10.16 2.55
C ARG A 21 0.45 11.64 2.92
N ALA A 22 -0.70 12.27 2.73
CA ALA A 22 -0.91 13.69 3.06
C ALA A 22 -0.68 13.98 4.56
N ALA A 23 -1.11 13.08 5.45
CA ALA A 23 -0.88 13.20 6.88
C ALA A 23 0.62 13.15 7.23
N ARG A 24 1.40 12.28 6.58
CA ARG A 24 2.86 12.19 6.77
C ARG A 24 3.58 13.42 6.27
N GLU A 25 3.19 13.94 5.11
CA GLU A 25 3.74 15.17 4.55
C GLU A 25 3.45 16.36 5.48
N THR A 26 2.21 16.48 5.96
CA THR A 26 1.80 17.52 6.91
C THR A 26 2.58 17.42 8.22
N LEU A 27 2.75 16.21 8.74
CA LEU A 27 3.53 15.96 9.96
C LEU A 27 4.99 16.37 9.76
N SER A 28 5.59 16.02 8.61
CA SER A 28 6.98 16.34 8.29
C SER A 28 7.21 17.84 8.08
N ALA A 29 6.20 18.55 7.58
CA ALA A 29 6.23 20.01 7.44
C ALA A 29 6.00 20.77 8.75
N THR A 30 5.46 20.09 9.78
CA THR A 30 5.13 20.71 11.07
C THR A 30 6.27 20.55 12.06
N ALA A 31 6.98 21.64 12.35
CA ALA A 31 8.18 21.62 13.20
C ALA A 31 7.94 21.11 14.64
N ASP A 32 6.77 21.41 15.21
CA ASP A 32 6.43 21.11 16.62
C ASP A 32 5.34 20.02 16.75
N ALA A 33 5.28 19.09 15.81
CA ALA A 33 4.28 18.03 15.89
C ALA A 33 4.55 17.10 17.11
N PRO A 34 3.52 16.74 17.89
CA PRO A 34 3.68 15.80 18.99
C PRO A 34 4.25 14.45 18.52
N ALA A 35 5.25 13.91 19.22
CA ALA A 35 5.82 12.60 18.90
C ALA A 35 4.77 11.47 18.92
N SER A 36 3.73 11.60 19.75
CA SER A 36 2.60 10.68 19.80
C SER A 36 1.83 10.61 18.48
N LEU A 37 1.71 11.73 17.76
CA LEU A 37 1.06 11.77 16.44
C LEU A 37 1.90 11.03 15.39
N GLY A 38 3.23 11.18 15.44
CA GLY A 38 4.13 10.42 14.57
C GLY A 38 4.07 8.92 14.81
N LYS A 39 3.98 8.49 16.08
CA LYS A 39 3.79 7.09 16.44
C LYS A 39 2.45 6.55 15.93
N PHE A 40 1.36 7.28 16.18
CA PHE A 40 0.03 6.91 15.72
C PHE A 40 -0.02 6.76 14.20
N LEU A 41 0.58 7.69 13.45
CA LEU A 41 0.61 7.60 12.00
C LEU A 41 1.39 6.37 11.50
N SER A 42 2.48 6.00 12.16
CA SER A 42 3.22 4.77 11.85
C SER A 42 2.42 3.50 12.15
N GLU A 43 1.57 3.50 13.18
CA GLU A 43 0.63 2.40 13.46
C GLU A 43 -0.42 2.28 12.33
N VAL A 44 -1.02 3.40 11.93
CA VAL A 44 -1.99 3.45 10.81
C VAL A 44 -1.36 2.97 9.49
N GLU A 45 -0.10 3.34 9.22
CA GLU A 45 0.63 2.84 8.04
C GLU A 45 0.87 1.34 8.09
N SER A 46 1.15 0.78 9.27
CA SER A 46 1.30 -0.65 9.47
C SER A 46 -0.03 -1.37 9.19
N ASP A 47 -1.13 -0.86 9.74
CA ASP A 47 -2.46 -1.43 9.52
C ASP A 47 -2.87 -1.37 8.04
N LEU A 48 -2.61 -0.24 7.37
CA LEU A 48 -2.83 -0.09 5.93
C LEU A 48 -2.00 -1.11 5.13
N ARG A 49 -0.73 -1.32 5.49
CA ARG A 49 0.11 -2.33 4.84
C ARG A 49 -0.47 -3.73 5.01
N ILE A 50 -0.90 -4.11 6.21
CA ILE A 50 -1.53 -5.41 6.48
C ILE A 50 -2.80 -5.56 5.65
N ALA A 51 -3.68 -4.56 5.66
CA ALA A 51 -4.93 -4.59 4.89
C ALA A 51 -4.69 -4.77 3.38
N LYS A 52 -3.73 -4.02 2.80
CA LYS A 52 -3.37 -4.16 1.38
C LYS A 52 -2.72 -5.52 1.10
N ALA A 53 -1.91 -6.06 2.00
CA ALA A 53 -1.29 -7.39 1.83
C ALA A 53 -2.34 -8.50 1.84
N THR A 54 -3.30 -8.46 2.76
CA THR A 54 -4.41 -9.42 2.82
C THR A 54 -5.24 -9.37 1.55
N LEU A 55 -5.68 -8.17 1.14
CA LEU A 55 -6.43 -8.01 -0.09
C LEU A 55 -5.63 -8.48 -1.31
N GLY A 56 -4.34 -8.15 -1.36
CA GLY A 56 -3.46 -8.60 -2.43
C GLY A 56 -3.41 -10.13 -2.51
N GLY A 57 -3.16 -10.81 -1.39
CA GLY A 57 -3.11 -12.27 -1.33
C GLY A 57 -4.42 -12.93 -1.77
N GLU A 58 -5.58 -12.37 -1.42
CA GLU A 58 -6.88 -12.87 -1.87
C GLU A 58 -7.12 -12.69 -3.38
N LEU A 59 -6.50 -11.67 -3.98
CA LEU A 59 -6.68 -11.31 -5.38
C LEU A 59 -5.52 -11.78 -6.29
N GLY A 60 -4.48 -12.42 -5.74
CA GLY A 60 -3.28 -12.81 -6.50
C GLY A 60 -2.34 -11.65 -6.83
N PHE A 61 -2.35 -10.59 -6.02
CA PHE A 61 -1.42 -9.45 -6.09
C PHE A 61 -0.45 -9.49 -4.90
N SER A 62 0.72 -8.91 -5.09
CA SER A 62 1.71 -8.69 -4.04
C SER A 62 1.82 -7.20 -3.71
N LEU A 63 2.53 -6.86 -2.64
CA LEU A 63 2.88 -5.46 -2.36
C LEU A 63 4.27 -5.12 -2.91
N CYS A 64 4.41 -3.94 -3.48
CA CYS A 64 5.73 -3.41 -3.81
C CYS A 64 6.50 -3.10 -2.51
N PRO A 65 7.73 -3.63 -2.33
CA PRO A 65 8.50 -3.42 -1.10
C PRO A 65 9.15 -2.04 -1.02
N ARG A 66 9.24 -1.29 -2.12
CA ARG A 66 9.84 0.06 -2.17
C ARG A 66 8.82 1.19 -2.12
N CYS A 67 7.61 0.98 -2.59
CA CYS A 67 6.60 2.03 -2.56
C CYS A 67 6.14 2.30 -1.13
N TRP A 68 6.03 3.59 -0.82
CA TRP A 68 5.39 4.05 0.40
C TRP A 68 4.44 5.21 0.06
N PRO A 69 3.15 5.14 0.47
CA PRO A 69 2.39 3.95 0.86
C PRO A 69 2.57 2.74 -0.07
N PRO A 70 2.42 1.50 0.45
CA PRO A 70 2.66 0.29 -0.33
C PRO A 70 1.65 0.17 -1.46
N GLU A 71 2.11 -0.15 -2.67
CA GLU A 71 1.27 -0.32 -3.85
C GLU A 71 1.05 -1.79 -4.19
N LEU A 72 -0.14 -2.13 -4.69
CA LEU A 72 -0.45 -3.47 -5.19
C LEU A 72 0.19 -3.66 -6.55
N VAL A 73 0.85 -4.80 -6.74
CA VAL A 73 1.51 -5.20 -7.98
C VAL A 73 1.08 -6.60 -8.36
N ALA A 74 0.90 -6.86 -9.64
CA ALA A 74 0.65 -8.20 -10.15
C ALA A 74 1.93 -8.75 -10.78
N ALA A 75 2.08 -10.06 -10.75
CA ALA A 75 3.07 -10.73 -11.58
C ALA A 75 2.64 -10.67 -13.04
N ASP A 76 3.59 -10.44 -13.94
CA ASP A 76 3.38 -10.67 -15.36
C ASP A 76 3.33 -12.17 -15.67
N LEU A 77 3.13 -12.50 -16.95
CA LEU A 77 3.04 -13.90 -17.42
C LEU A 77 4.31 -14.70 -17.15
N ASP A 78 5.45 -14.03 -16.95
CA ASP A 78 6.75 -14.63 -16.67
C ASP A 78 7.04 -14.71 -15.16
N GLY A 79 6.07 -14.35 -14.30
CA GLY A 79 6.22 -14.36 -12.84
C GLY A 79 7.00 -13.15 -12.29
N GLN A 80 7.20 -12.11 -13.10
CA GLN A 80 7.89 -10.89 -12.67
C GLN A 80 6.88 -9.88 -12.11
N LEU A 81 7.09 -9.48 -10.86
CA LEU A 81 6.39 -8.35 -10.27
C LEU A 81 7.03 -7.07 -10.77
N ASN A 82 6.28 -6.28 -11.54
CA ASN A 82 6.70 -4.96 -11.96
C ASN A 82 5.86 -3.88 -11.27
N CYS A 83 6.49 -3.03 -10.49
CA CYS A 83 5.82 -1.90 -9.88
C CYS A 83 5.77 -0.71 -10.85
N PRO A 84 4.58 -0.28 -11.32
CA PRO A 84 4.47 0.83 -12.27
C PRO A 84 4.84 2.19 -11.63
N VAL A 85 4.87 2.28 -10.31
CA VAL A 85 5.15 3.52 -9.59
C VAL A 85 6.65 3.75 -9.39
N CYS A 86 7.40 2.74 -8.94
CA CYS A 86 8.84 2.87 -8.68
C CYS A 86 9.75 2.15 -9.69
N GLY A 87 9.18 1.42 -10.65
CA GLY A 87 9.92 0.64 -11.65
C GLY A 87 10.67 -0.56 -11.09
N GLN A 88 10.38 -0.97 -9.84
CA GLN A 88 11.02 -2.15 -9.27
C GLN A 88 10.51 -3.41 -9.96
N ILE A 89 11.46 -4.26 -10.36
CA ILE A 89 11.22 -5.61 -10.85
C ILE A 89 11.68 -6.58 -9.75
N SER A 90 10.81 -7.50 -9.33
CA SER A 90 11.16 -8.62 -8.45
C SER A 90 10.54 -9.90 -8.95
N TYR A 91 11.24 -11.02 -8.80
CA TYR A 91 10.73 -12.33 -9.20
C TYR A 91 9.91 -12.92 -8.05
N GLU A 92 8.69 -13.36 -8.33
CA GLU A 92 7.97 -14.22 -7.39
C GLU A 92 8.65 -15.60 -7.44
N GLN A 93 9.31 -16.02 -6.35
CA GLN A 93 9.75 -17.41 -6.23
C GLN A 93 8.48 -18.27 -6.11
N ALA A 94 8.11 -18.94 -7.20
CA ALA A 94 7.12 -19.99 -7.16
C ALA A 94 7.56 -21.03 -6.12
N ALA A 95 6.80 -21.11 -5.02
CA ALA A 95 6.96 -22.11 -3.97
C ALA A 95 6.26 -23.41 -4.36
#